data_AF-A0A426VGC2-F1
#
_entry.id   AF-A0A426VGC2-F1
#
_cell.length_a   1.000
_cell.length_b   1.000
_cell.length_c   1.000
_cell.angle_alpha   90.00
_cell.angle_beta   90.00
_cell.angle_gamma   90.00
#
_symmetry.space_group_name_H-M   'P 1'
#
loop_
_entity.id
_entity.type
_entity.pdbx_description
1 polymer ?
#
loop_
_entity_poly.entity_id
_entity_poly.type
_entity_poly.pdbx_seq_one_letter_code
_entity_poly.pdbx_strand_id
1 'polypeptide(L)'
;MPDPKDKSSKVTIGEWFLLAISVFFTVLPLLFIRTDFRESMVMLAMFGSALLINIHIIRRKFRLKKLARISVKAVGGVPIRPSRTRLAQMSVGLLVVGTIFVLCGKQNDMVFRAIAWLIVGMGAILLVALLTGLLPAEFIQFEPEGFALGRRSGKALVPWDAIRHMSAGEVHGNQAVFLWFNQEAVTATPETYLPKVHKAMASSRDWLGADFVVMSSVYNIDAPVLLATLERYVNQPDCRAELEGQIKLAGRRPSA
;
A
#
# COMPACT_ATOMS: atom_id res chain seq x y z
N MET A 1 -5.38 23.24 4.42
CA MET A 1 -4.59 23.51 5.65
C MET A 1 -4.44 22.16 6.33
N PRO A 2 -3.23 21.59 6.49
CA PRO A 2 -3.08 20.24 7.05
C PRO A 2 -3.68 20.22 8.46
N ASP A 3 -4.54 19.24 8.74
CA ASP A 3 -5.16 19.08 10.04
C ASP A 3 -4.06 19.02 11.13
N PRO A 4 -4.09 19.89 12.16
CA PRO A 4 -3.12 19.86 13.25
C PRO A 4 -3.03 18.51 13.99
N LYS A 5 -3.96 17.58 13.73
CA LYS A 5 -3.96 16.20 14.25
C LYS A 5 -3.34 15.15 13.33
N ASP A 6 -2.67 15.50 12.24
CA ASP A 6 -1.99 14.51 11.39
C ASP A 6 -0.75 13.91 12.09
N LYS A 7 -1.00 12.96 12.98
CA LYS A 7 0.01 12.15 13.68
C LYS A 7 0.79 11.24 12.71
N SER A 8 0.28 10.99 11.49
CA SER A 8 0.88 10.02 10.56
C SER A 8 2.25 10.48 10.04
N SER A 9 2.47 11.79 9.96
CA SER A 9 3.72 12.37 9.43
C SER A 9 4.85 12.49 10.45
N LYS A 10 4.57 12.36 11.75
CA LYS A 10 5.58 12.49 12.81
C LYS A 10 6.15 11.12 13.19
N VAL A 11 7.46 11.06 13.28
CA VAL A 11 8.15 9.90 13.88
C VAL A 11 7.90 9.96 15.37
N THR A 12 7.33 8.90 15.91
CA THR A 12 7.00 8.78 17.33
C THR A 12 8.20 8.29 18.13
N ILE A 13 8.20 8.56 19.44
CA ILE A 13 9.24 8.04 20.36
C ILE A 13 9.25 6.51 20.33
N GLY A 14 8.06 5.88 20.23
CA GLY A 14 7.93 4.43 20.11
C GLY A 14 8.66 3.86 18.88
N GLU A 15 8.61 4.54 17.73
CA GLU A 15 9.31 4.07 16.53
C GLU A 15 10.84 4.16 16.67
N TRP A 16 11.35 5.20 17.33
CA TRP A 16 12.77 5.31 17.66
C TRP A 16 13.22 4.23 18.65
N PHE A 17 12.39 3.95 19.64
CA PHE A 17 12.65 2.90 20.61
C PHE A 17 12.66 1.50 19.95
N LEU A 18 11.67 1.21 19.10
CA LEU A 18 11.62 -0.03 18.32
C LEU A 18 12.82 -0.17 17.37
N LEU A 19 13.26 0.93 16.75
CA LEU A 19 14.49 0.95 15.96
C LEU A 19 15.70 0.60 16.81
N ALA A 20 15.87 1.24 17.97
CA ALA A 20 17.01 1.00 18.86
C ALA A 20 17.05 -0.46 19.35
N ILE A 21 15.91 -1.02 19.75
CA ILE A 21 15.77 -2.44 20.10
C ILE A 21 16.17 -3.31 18.91
N SER A 22 15.64 -3.04 17.72
CA SER A 22 15.94 -3.84 16.53
C SER A 22 17.44 -3.81 16.19
N VAL A 23 18.09 -2.65 16.31
CA VAL A 23 19.54 -2.51 16.13
C VAL A 23 20.30 -3.37 17.14
N PHE A 24 19.97 -3.24 18.43
CA PHE A 24 20.63 -3.99 19.50
C PHE A 24 20.55 -5.51 19.27
N PHE A 25 19.34 -6.03 19.00
CA PHE A 25 19.11 -7.45 18.74
C PHE A 25 19.60 -7.93 17.38
N THR A 26 19.92 -7.03 16.44
CA THR A 26 20.59 -7.38 15.18
C THR A 26 22.10 -7.47 15.37
N VAL A 27 22.69 -6.60 16.19
CA VAL A 27 24.14 -6.58 16.44
C VAL A 27 24.59 -7.73 17.34
N LEU A 28 23.79 -8.06 18.37
CA LEU A 28 24.11 -9.13 19.33
C LEU A 28 24.43 -10.50 18.67
N PRO A 29 23.61 -11.06 17.76
CA PRO A 29 23.92 -12.32 17.10
C PRO A 29 25.15 -12.26 16.19
N LEU A 30 25.56 -11.08 15.71
CA LEU A 30 26.82 -10.95 14.95
C LEU A 30 28.05 -11.21 15.83
N LEU A 31 27.96 -10.98 17.15
CA LEU A 31 29.03 -11.28 18.09
C LEU A 31 29.11 -12.78 18.41
N PHE A 32 27.98 -13.47 18.47
CA PHE A 32 27.87 -14.90 18.78
C PHE A 32 27.93 -15.81 17.54
N ILE A 33 28.08 -15.24 16.34
CA ILE A 33 28.08 -16.00 15.08
C ILE A 33 29.18 -17.08 15.03
N ARG A 34 30.28 -16.87 15.76
CA ARG A 34 31.40 -17.82 15.82
C ARG A 34 31.16 -18.98 16.78
N THR A 35 30.35 -18.81 17.82
CA THR A 35 30.04 -19.87 18.78
C THR A 35 28.84 -20.67 18.31
N ASP A 36 27.75 -19.98 17.94
CA ASP A 36 26.46 -20.59 17.65
C ASP A 36 25.89 -20.02 16.35
N PHE A 37 26.51 -20.40 15.24
CA PHE A 37 26.19 -19.88 13.91
C PHE A 37 24.70 -20.01 13.57
N ARG A 38 24.11 -21.18 13.84
CA ARG A 38 22.70 -21.48 13.50
C ARG A 38 21.72 -20.57 14.26
N GLU A 39 21.86 -20.48 15.58
CA GLU A 39 20.99 -19.63 16.39
C GLU A 39 21.16 -18.15 16.04
N SER A 40 22.41 -17.73 15.80
CA SER A 40 22.75 -16.38 15.37
C SER A 40 22.11 -16.02 14.03
N MET A 41 22.08 -16.92 13.05
CA MET A 41 21.41 -16.69 11.76
C MET A 41 19.90 -16.51 11.89
N VAL A 42 19.24 -17.31 12.72
CA VAL A 42 17.79 -17.18 12.97
C VAL A 42 17.48 -15.82 13.61
N MET A 43 18.24 -15.44 14.65
CA MET A 43 18.08 -14.12 15.28
C MET A 43 18.35 -12.98 14.30
N LEU A 44 19.42 -13.09 13.49
CA LEU A 44 19.77 -12.08 12.50
C LEU A 44 18.67 -11.92 11.43
N ALA A 45 18.09 -13.02 10.96
CA ALA A 45 16.99 -12.96 9.99
C ALA A 45 15.73 -12.31 10.60
N MET A 46 15.37 -12.67 11.84
CA MET A 46 14.21 -12.12 12.54
C MET A 46 14.38 -10.64 12.87
N PHE A 47 15.44 -10.28 13.59
CA PHE A 47 15.65 -8.91 14.05
C PHE A 47 16.19 -8.01 12.94
N GLY A 48 16.98 -8.54 12.01
CA GLY A 48 17.44 -7.80 10.84
C GLY A 48 16.30 -7.41 9.91
N SER A 49 15.32 -8.30 9.69
CA SER A 49 14.12 -7.94 8.90
C SER A 49 13.27 -6.88 9.60
N ALA A 50 13.06 -7.00 10.92
CA ALA A 50 12.38 -5.98 11.71
C ALA A 50 13.12 -4.62 11.67
N LEU A 51 14.44 -4.63 11.76
CA LEU A 51 15.28 -3.43 11.62
C LEU A 51 15.07 -2.76 10.26
N LEU A 52 15.12 -3.52 9.17
CA LEU A 52 14.90 -2.99 7.81
C LEU A 52 13.51 -2.35 7.67
N ILE A 53 12.47 -2.98 8.23
CA ILE A 53 11.11 -2.44 8.23
C ILE A 53 11.05 -1.11 9.01
N ASN A 54 11.63 -1.06 10.21
CA ASN A 54 11.64 0.16 11.04
C ASN A 54 12.41 1.30 10.37
N ILE A 55 13.57 1.02 9.77
CA ILE A 55 14.33 2.00 8.96
C ILE A 55 13.47 2.51 7.80
N HIS A 56 12.79 1.61 7.09
CA HIS A 56 11.92 1.97 5.97
C HIS A 56 10.78 2.88 6.41
N ILE A 57 10.09 2.58 7.52
CA ILE A 57 9.00 3.40 8.06
C ILE A 57 9.49 4.80 8.43
N ILE A 58 10.61 4.90 9.15
CA ILE A 58 11.18 6.19 9.57
C ILE A 58 11.60 7.01 8.35
N ARG A 59 12.31 6.40 7.40
CA ARG A 59 12.72 7.05 6.14
C ARG A 59 11.52 7.53 5.33
N ARG A 60 10.45 6.72 5.27
CA ARG A 60 9.17 7.11 4.66
C ARG A 60 8.61 8.35 5.33
N LYS A 61 8.49 8.39 6.66
CA LYS A 61 7.98 9.54 7.41
C LYS A 61 8.80 10.82 7.16
N PHE A 62 10.12 10.70 7.10
CA PHE A 62 10.97 11.84 6.73
C PHE A 62 10.73 12.32 5.29
N ARG A 63 10.52 11.40 4.33
CA ARG A 63 10.15 11.76 2.96
C ARG A 63 8.81 12.48 2.92
N LEU A 64 7.80 11.99 3.65
CA LEU A 64 6.47 12.60 3.70
C LEU A 64 6.50 14.04 4.21
N LYS A 65 7.30 14.34 5.23
CA LYS A 65 7.50 15.72 5.71
C LYS A 65 8.00 16.67 4.61
N LYS A 66 8.82 16.18 3.68
CA LYS A 66 9.31 16.97 2.54
C LYS A 66 8.22 17.14 1.47
N LEU A 67 7.40 16.10 1.24
CA LEU A 67 6.38 16.08 0.20
C LEU A 67 5.07 16.78 0.58
N ALA A 68 4.82 17.03 1.87
CA ALA A 68 3.62 17.73 2.35
C ALA A 68 3.44 19.16 1.78
N ARG A 69 4.41 19.68 1.02
CA ARG A 69 4.37 21.00 0.37
C ARG A 69 4.27 20.95 -1.15
N ILE A 70 4.30 19.77 -1.77
CA ILE A 70 4.34 19.65 -3.23
C ILE A 70 2.98 19.19 -3.75
N SER A 71 2.29 20.08 -4.47
CA SER A 71 1.12 19.73 -5.27
C SER A 71 1.58 18.92 -6.49
N VAL A 72 1.15 17.67 -6.60
CA VAL A 72 1.48 16.80 -7.74
C VAL A 72 0.31 16.82 -8.72
N LYS A 73 0.61 16.97 -10.01
CA LYS A 73 -0.38 16.84 -11.08
C LYS A 73 -0.60 15.35 -11.37
N ALA A 74 -1.85 14.87 -11.33
CA ALA A 74 -2.16 13.54 -11.82
C ALA A 74 -2.09 13.49 -13.34
N VAL A 75 -1.78 12.31 -13.87
CA VAL A 75 -1.94 12.01 -15.29
C VAL A 75 -3.34 11.45 -15.52
N GLY A 76 -4.14 12.15 -16.32
CA GLY A 76 -5.52 11.78 -16.64
C GLY A 76 -5.62 10.54 -17.53
N GLY A 77 -6.61 9.70 -17.25
CA GLY A 77 -6.97 8.52 -18.04
C GLY A 77 -6.01 7.34 -18.00
N VAL A 78 -4.93 7.42 -17.23
CA VAL A 78 -3.98 6.31 -17.09
C VAL A 78 -4.34 5.48 -15.85
N PRO A 79 -4.62 4.17 -16.00
CA PRO A 79 -4.90 3.32 -14.86
C PRO A 79 -3.62 3.10 -14.04
N ILE A 80 -3.61 3.61 -12.82
CA ILE A 80 -2.53 3.40 -11.85
C ILE A 80 -2.79 2.05 -11.17
N ARG A 81 -1.85 1.12 -11.37
CA ARG A 81 -1.95 -0.25 -10.84
C ARG A 81 -1.10 -0.44 -9.59
N PRO A 82 -1.48 -1.38 -8.71
CA PRO A 82 -0.63 -1.87 -7.63
C PRO A 82 0.77 -2.21 -8.08
N SER A 83 1.76 -1.85 -7.26
CA SER A 83 3.15 -2.16 -7.48
C SER A 83 3.41 -3.66 -7.31
N ARG A 84 3.66 -4.33 -8.45
CA ARG A 84 4.10 -5.74 -8.47
C ARG A 84 5.46 -5.93 -7.82
N THR A 85 6.33 -4.92 -7.88
CA THR A 85 7.68 -4.99 -7.31
C THR A 85 7.64 -5.02 -5.79
N ARG A 86 6.76 -4.24 -5.14
CA ARG A 86 6.61 -4.29 -3.68
C ARG A 86 6.15 -5.67 -3.21
N LEU A 87 5.18 -6.26 -3.90
CA LEU A 87 4.73 -7.61 -3.56
C LEU A 87 5.82 -8.65 -3.80
N ALA A 88 6.57 -8.56 -4.90
CA ALA A 88 7.73 -9.42 -5.15
C ALA A 88 8.74 -9.36 -4.01
N GLN A 89 9.08 -8.15 -3.55
CA GLN A 89 10.00 -7.94 -2.43
C GLN A 89 9.49 -8.60 -1.14
N MET A 90 8.19 -8.47 -0.84
CA MET A 90 7.59 -9.13 0.33
C MET A 90 7.65 -10.66 0.22
N SER A 91 7.28 -11.22 -0.94
CA SER A 91 7.31 -12.67 -1.16
C SER A 91 8.73 -13.23 -1.07
N VAL A 92 9.71 -12.56 -1.70
CA VAL A 92 11.12 -12.95 -1.63
C VAL A 92 11.66 -12.81 -0.20
N GLY A 93 11.31 -11.73 0.51
CA GLY A 93 11.68 -11.55 1.91
C GLY A 93 11.18 -12.68 2.81
N LEU A 94 9.91 -13.07 2.65
CA LEU A 94 9.32 -14.20 3.38
C LEU A 94 10.02 -15.52 3.05
N LEU A 95 10.32 -15.78 1.77
CA LEU A 95 11.06 -16.97 1.36
C LEU A 95 12.46 -17.02 1.97
N VAL A 96 13.21 -15.92 1.93
CA VAL A 96 14.57 -15.86 2.49
C VAL A 96 14.53 -16.08 4.00
N VAL A 97 13.69 -15.35 4.73
CA VAL A 97 13.58 -15.46 6.19
C VAL A 97 13.10 -16.86 6.60
N GLY A 98 12.04 -17.35 5.96
CA GLY A 98 11.50 -18.69 6.23
C GLY A 98 12.51 -19.79 5.93
N THR A 99 13.27 -19.68 4.83
CA THR A 99 14.31 -20.66 4.48
C THR A 99 15.43 -20.67 5.51
N ILE A 100 15.87 -19.51 5.99
CA ILE A 100 16.85 -19.42 7.08
C ILE A 100 16.31 -20.12 8.34
N PHE A 101 15.02 -19.92 8.67
CA PHE A 101 14.41 -20.59 9.83
C PHE A 101 14.36 -22.10 9.67
N VAL A 102 14.03 -22.61 8.48
CA VAL A 102 14.02 -24.07 8.21
C VAL A 102 15.43 -24.67 8.31
N LEU A 103 16.44 -23.99 7.76
CA LEU A 103 17.81 -24.51 7.69
C LEU A 103 18.59 -24.36 9.00
N CYS A 104 18.39 -23.27 9.72
CA CYS A 104 19.16 -22.91 10.92
C CYS A 104 18.37 -23.08 12.23
N GLY A 105 17.05 -23.31 12.16
CA GLY A 105 16.21 -23.53 13.34
C GLY A 105 16.61 -24.76 14.16
N LYS A 106 16.34 -24.72 15.47
CA LYS A 106 16.53 -25.88 16.35
C LYS A 106 15.69 -27.05 15.85
N GLN A 107 16.36 -28.18 15.64
CA GLN A 107 15.75 -29.34 15.00
C GLN A 107 14.67 -30.02 15.86
N ASN A 108 14.71 -29.83 17.18
CA ASN A 108 13.86 -30.56 18.12
C ASN A 108 12.51 -29.88 18.39
N ASP A 109 12.30 -28.64 17.93
CA ASP A 109 11.02 -27.95 18.10
C ASP A 109 10.15 -28.10 16.84
N MET A 110 9.15 -28.98 16.92
CA MET A 110 8.21 -29.24 15.84
C MET A 110 7.35 -28.01 15.53
N VAL A 111 7.00 -27.22 16.55
CA VAL A 111 6.15 -26.02 16.40
C VAL A 111 6.92 -24.96 15.61
N PHE A 112 8.19 -24.72 15.98
CA PHE A 112 9.04 -23.78 15.27
C PHE A 112 9.21 -24.16 13.79
N ARG A 113 9.43 -25.45 13.50
CA ARG A 113 9.52 -25.95 12.12
C ARG A 113 8.22 -25.77 11.33
N ALA A 114 7.08 -26.04 11.95
CA ALA A 114 5.78 -25.84 11.30
C ALA A 114 5.57 -24.37 10.91
N ILE A 115 5.91 -23.44 11.80
CA ILE A 115 5.84 -21.99 11.53
C ILE A 115 6.82 -21.61 10.40
N ALA A 116 8.05 -22.10 10.44
CA ALA A 116 9.05 -21.82 9.41
C ALA A 116 8.58 -22.27 8.02
N TRP A 117 8.05 -23.50 7.91
CA TRP A 117 7.48 -24.02 6.66
C TRP A 117 6.25 -23.24 6.21
N LEU A 118 5.38 -22.80 7.13
CA LEU A 118 4.25 -21.95 6.81
C LEU A 118 4.69 -20.61 6.22
N ILE A 119 5.72 -19.98 6.77
CA ILE A 119 6.31 -18.73 6.24
C ILE A 119 6.85 -18.95 4.82
N VAL A 120 7.63 -20.01 4.60
CA VAL A 120 8.14 -20.37 3.26
C VAL A 120 6.99 -20.63 2.29
N GLY A 121 5.99 -21.42 2.71
CA GLY A 121 4.81 -21.74 1.91
C GLY A 121 4.04 -20.48 1.51
N MET A 122 3.80 -19.56 2.44
CA MET A 122 3.16 -18.28 2.13
C MET A 122 3.98 -17.44 1.13
N GLY A 123 5.30 -17.33 1.33
CA GLY A 123 6.18 -16.62 0.41
C GLY A 123 6.14 -17.22 -1.01
N ALA A 124 6.17 -18.55 -1.10
CA ALA A 124 6.08 -19.28 -2.36
C ALA A 124 4.72 -19.08 -3.04
N ILE A 125 3.61 -19.22 -2.31
CA ILE A 125 2.25 -19.03 -2.84
C ILE A 125 2.08 -17.61 -3.37
N LEU A 126 2.52 -16.58 -2.61
CA LEU A 126 2.45 -15.19 -3.07
C LEU A 126 3.31 -14.95 -4.31
N LEU A 127 4.50 -15.55 -4.39
CA LEU A 127 5.37 -15.44 -5.55
C LEU A 127 4.74 -16.10 -6.79
N VAL A 128 4.18 -17.30 -6.64
CA VAL A 128 3.48 -18.01 -7.72
C VAL A 128 2.24 -17.22 -8.17
N ALA A 129 1.43 -16.72 -7.23
CA ALA A 129 0.26 -15.88 -7.53
C ALA A 129 0.66 -14.60 -8.28
N LEU A 130 1.82 -14.02 -7.93
CA LEU A 130 2.37 -12.87 -8.65
C LEU A 130 2.81 -13.22 -10.08
N LEU A 131 3.53 -14.32 -10.27
CA LEU A 131 4.04 -14.75 -11.58
C LEU A 131 2.93 -15.18 -12.52
N THR A 132 1.92 -15.88 -11.99
CA THR A 132 0.74 -16.34 -12.75
C THR A 132 -0.27 -15.23 -13.03
N GLY A 133 -0.14 -14.07 -12.38
CA GLY A 133 -1.10 -12.97 -12.53
C GLY A 133 -2.46 -13.24 -11.88
N LEU A 134 -2.53 -14.19 -10.94
CA LEU A 134 -3.75 -14.51 -10.18
C LEU A 134 -4.16 -13.40 -9.20
N LEU A 135 -3.27 -12.46 -8.91
CA LEU A 135 -3.55 -11.36 -8.01
C LEU A 135 -4.57 -10.38 -8.60
N PRO A 136 -5.50 -9.86 -7.78
CA PRO A 136 -6.47 -8.87 -8.23
C PRO A 136 -5.76 -7.65 -8.83
N ALA A 137 -5.98 -7.43 -10.13
CA ALA A 137 -5.55 -6.22 -10.82
C ALA A 137 -6.56 -5.11 -10.55
N GLU A 138 -6.52 -4.58 -9.34
CA GLU A 138 -7.22 -3.33 -9.02
C GLU A 138 -6.50 -2.17 -9.70
N PHE A 139 -7.20 -1.09 -10.00
CA PHE A 139 -6.58 0.14 -10.47
C PHE A 139 -7.35 1.36 -10.00
N ILE A 140 -6.66 2.47 -9.87
CA ILE A 140 -7.26 3.79 -9.69
C ILE A 140 -6.99 4.63 -10.93
N GLN A 141 -7.95 5.46 -11.33
CA GLN A 141 -7.82 6.27 -12.54
C GLN A 141 -8.50 7.62 -12.34
N PHE A 142 -7.85 8.68 -12.81
CA PHE A 142 -8.38 10.04 -12.77
C PHE A 142 -9.04 10.34 -14.10
N GLU A 143 -10.35 10.57 -14.09
CA GLU A 143 -11.12 10.90 -15.29
C GLU A 143 -11.72 12.30 -15.17
N PRO A 144 -12.04 12.97 -16.29
CA PRO A 144 -12.64 14.30 -16.25
C PRO A 144 -13.97 14.31 -15.48
N GLU A 145 -14.76 13.25 -15.64
CA GLU A 145 -16.08 13.09 -15.01
C GLU A 145 -15.99 12.68 -13.54
N GLY A 146 -14.94 11.95 -13.14
CA GLY A 146 -14.83 11.44 -11.78
C GLY A 146 -13.56 10.66 -11.48
N PHE A 147 -13.50 10.15 -10.25
CA PHE A 147 -12.49 9.23 -9.78
C PHE A 147 -12.94 7.79 -10.03
N ALA A 148 -12.17 7.05 -10.82
CA ALA A 148 -12.49 5.68 -11.19
C ALA A 148 -11.71 4.65 -10.35
N LEU A 149 -12.45 3.63 -9.90
CA LEU A 149 -11.98 2.49 -9.13
C LEU A 149 -12.27 1.21 -9.90
N GLY A 150 -11.21 0.62 -10.43
CA GLY A 150 -11.30 -0.53 -11.33
C GLY A 150 -10.87 -1.84 -10.71
N ARG A 151 -11.49 -2.92 -11.17
CA ARG A 151 -11.07 -4.31 -11.00
C ARG A 151 -11.20 -5.03 -12.34
N ARG A 152 -10.69 -6.27 -12.42
CA ARG A 152 -10.85 -7.12 -13.61
C ARG A 152 -12.33 -7.30 -14.03
N SER A 153 -13.26 -7.29 -13.09
CA SER A 153 -14.69 -7.52 -13.34
C SER A 153 -15.49 -6.29 -13.74
N GLY A 154 -14.90 -5.09 -13.63
CA GLY A 154 -15.61 -3.84 -13.87
C GLY A 154 -14.95 -2.65 -13.21
N LYS A 155 -15.47 -1.47 -13.50
CA LYS A 155 -14.97 -0.17 -13.08
C LYS A 155 -16.11 0.62 -12.46
N ALA A 156 -15.91 1.13 -11.25
CA ALA A 156 -16.82 2.10 -10.63
C ALA A 156 -16.30 3.51 -10.92
N LEU A 157 -17.17 4.44 -11.26
CA LEU A 157 -16.86 5.85 -11.40
C LEU A 157 -17.58 6.61 -10.29
N VAL A 158 -16.81 7.36 -9.50
CA VAL A 158 -17.32 8.27 -8.47
C VAL A 158 -17.20 9.69 -9.03
N PRO A 159 -18.32 10.36 -9.35
CA PRO A 159 -18.28 11.75 -9.83
C PRO A 159 -17.56 12.64 -8.84
N TRP A 160 -16.78 13.61 -9.33
CA TRP A 160 -16.03 14.53 -8.46
C TRP A 160 -16.93 15.25 -7.46
N ASP A 161 -18.11 15.66 -7.92
CA ASP A 161 -19.08 16.42 -7.13
C ASP A 161 -19.83 15.53 -6.12
N ALA A 162 -19.71 14.20 -6.24
CA ALA A 162 -20.28 13.26 -5.28
C ALA A 162 -19.39 13.05 -4.05
N ILE A 163 -18.11 13.45 -4.10
CA ILE A 163 -17.15 13.28 -3.01
C ILE A 163 -17.41 14.32 -1.93
N ARG A 164 -17.87 13.86 -0.76
CA ARG A 164 -18.28 14.72 0.37
C ARG A 164 -17.13 15.01 1.32
N HIS A 165 -16.31 14.01 1.61
CA HIS A 165 -15.20 14.13 2.52
C HIS A 165 -14.06 13.21 2.09
N MET A 166 -12.84 13.62 2.39
CA MET A 166 -11.63 12.85 2.15
C MET A 166 -10.65 13.10 3.29
N SER A 167 -9.95 12.05 3.70
CA SER A 167 -8.90 12.15 4.71
C SER A 167 -7.76 11.20 4.38
N ALA A 168 -6.54 11.62 4.66
CA ALA A 168 -5.41 10.72 4.71
C ALA A 168 -5.33 10.07 6.11
N GLY A 169 -4.81 8.85 6.17
CA GLY A 169 -4.54 8.18 7.44
C GLY A 169 -3.72 6.92 7.23
N GLU A 170 -3.75 6.04 8.23
CA GLU A 170 -3.05 4.76 8.20
C GLU A 170 -3.96 3.62 8.65
N VAL A 171 -3.84 2.47 7.98
CA VAL A 171 -4.48 1.20 8.36
C VAL A 171 -3.38 0.16 8.53
N HIS A 172 -3.20 -0.34 9.75
CA HIS A 172 -2.14 -1.29 10.11
C HIS A 172 -0.73 -0.85 9.62
N GLY A 173 -0.41 0.44 9.74
CA GLY A 173 0.87 1.03 9.31
C GLY A 173 1.02 1.27 7.80
N ASN A 174 0.01 0.91 7.01
CA ASN A 174 -0.07 1.24 5.59
C ASN A 174 -0.80 2.56 5.39
N GLN A 175 -0.24 3.43 4.58
CA GLN A 175 -0.89 4.68 4.23
C GLN A 175 -2.13 4.44 3.39
N ALA A 176 -3.18 5.16 3.73
CA ALA A 176 -4.48 5.06 3.10
C ALA A 176 -5.11 6.45 2.90
N VAL A 177 -5.92 6.57 1.86
CA VAL A 177 -6.85 7.68 1.68
C VAL A 177 -8.27 7.14 1.84
N PHE A 178 -9.00 7.75 2.76
CA PHE A 178 -10.38 7.44 3.09
C PHE A 178 -11.28 8.40 2.32
N LEU A 179 -12.27 7.85 1.63
CA LEU A 179 -13.19 8.59 0.78
C LEU A 179 -14.61 8.37 1.27
N TRP A 180 -15.38 9.45 1.37
CA TRP A 180 -16.81 9.44 1.63
C TRP A 180 -17.53 10.15 0.49
N PHE A 181 -18.56 9.51 -0.06
CA PHE A 181 -19.26 10.05 -1.23
C PHE A 181 -20.74 9.67 -1.24
N ASN A 182 -21.52 10.39 -2.04
CA ASN A 182 -22.91 10.04 -2.26
C ASN A 182 -23.01 8.74 -3.07
N GLN A 183 -23.48 7.67 -2.43
CA GLN A 183 -23.50 6.33 -3.02
C GLN A 183 -24.39 6.24 -4.27
N GLU A 184 -25.47 7.02 -4.31
CA GLU A 184 -26.44 7.04 -5.42
C GLU A 184 -25.84 7.63 -6.70
N ALA A 185 -24.81 8.46 -6.58
CA ALA A 185 -24.14 9.08 -7.71
C ALA A 185 -23.06 8.18 -8.34
N VAL A 186 -22.76 7.03 -7.72
CA VAL A 186 -21.73 6.11 -8.22
C VAL A 186 -22.29 5.31 -9.39
N THR A 187 -21.57 5.32 -10.50
CA THR A 187 -21.90 4.49 -11.67
C THR A 187 -20.89 3.36 -11.81
N ALA A 188 -21.26 2.28 -12.50
CA ALA A 188 -20.35 1.16 -12.74
C ALA A 188 -20.46 0.65 -14.17
N THR A 189 -19.33 0.21 -14.71
CA THR A 189 -19.22 -0.37 -16.05
C THR A 189 -18.55 -1.74 -15.93
N PRO A 190 -19.24 -2.85 -16.27
CA PRO A 190 -20.67 -2.93 -16.64
C PRO A 190 -21.60 -2.64 -15.44
N GLU A 191 -22.87 -2.30 -15.70
CA GLU A 191 -23.85 -2.00 -14.63
C GLU A 191 -24.05 -3.17 -13.64
N THR A 192 -23.86 -4.41 -14.11
CA THR A 192 -23.89 -5.61 -13.27
C THR A 192 -22.81 -5.63 -12.18
N TYR A 193 -21.80 -4.76 -12.26
CA TYR A 193 -20.78 -4.59 -11.24
C TYR A 193 -21.24 -3.72 -10.07
N LEU A 194 -22.27 -2.87 -10.25
CA LEU A 194 -22.73 -1.92 -9.26
C LEU A 194 -23.14 -2.56 -7.90
N PRO A 195 -23.86 -3.69 -7.85
CA PRO A 195 -24.17 -4.35 -6.58
C PRO A 195 -22.92 -4.81 -5.81
N LYS A 196 -21.86 -5.23 -6.53
CA LYS A 196 -20.58 -5.61 -5.90
C LYS A 196 -19.87 -4.39 -5.32
N VAL A 197 -19.96 -3.25 -5.99
CA VAL A 197 -19.43 -1.97 -5.51
C VAL A 197 -20.14 -1.54 -4.23
N HIS A 198 -21.47 -1.52 -4.21
CA HIS A 198 -22.23 -1.19 -3.00
C HIS A 198 -21.93 -2.13 -1.83
N LYS A 199 -21.84 -3.44 -2.09
CA LYS A 199 -21.44 -4.41 -1.06
C LYS A 199 -20.04 -4.12 -0.51
N ALA A 200 -19.08 -3.81 -1.38
CA ALA A 200 -17.73 -3.45 -0.96
C ALA A 200 -17.71 -2.15 -0.15
N MET A 201 -18.52 -1.15 -0.52
CA MET A 201 -18.65 0.11 0.20
C MET A 201 -19.26 -0.07 1.59
N ALA A 202 -20.33 -0.87 1.70
CA ALA A 202 -20.93 -1.21 3.00
C ALA A 202 -19.90 -1.87 3.93
N SER A 203 -19.20 -2.89 3.43
CA SER A 203 -18.12 -3.54 4.18
C SER A 203 -17.00 -2.56 4.58
N SER A 204 -16.56 -1.70 3.67
CA SER A 204 -15.55 -0.68 3.96
C SER A 204 -16.01 0.27 5.07
N ARG A 205 -17.29 0.66 5.08
CA ARG A 205 -17.86 1.53 6.10
C ARG A 205 -17.92 0.83 7.46
N ASP A 206 -18.33 -0.43 7.50
CA ASP A 206 -18.43 -1.21 8.74
C ASP A 206 -17.05 -1.42 9.40
N TRP A 207 -16.03 -1.69 8.59
CA TRP A 207 -14.69 -2.01 9.09
C TRP A 207 -13.80 -0.78 9.32
N LEU A 208 -13.89 0.22 8.44
CA LEU A 208 -12.93 1.33 8.38
C LEU A 208 -13.59 2.70 8.49
N GLY A 209 -14.92 2.77 8.57
CA GLY A 209 -15.66 4.02 8.73
C GLY A 209 -15.75 4.89 7.47
N ALA A 210 -15.33 4.39 6.30
CA ALA A 210 -15.32 5.13 5.03
C ALA A 210 -15.94 4.33 3.88
N ASP A 211 -16.53 5.01 2.90
CA ASP A 211 -17.16 4.37 1.73
C ASP A 211 -16.15 3.64 0.86
N PHE A 212 -14.94 4.20 0.75
CA PHE A 212 -13.83 3.53 0.09
C PHE A 212 -12.51 3.88 0.74
N VAL A 213 -11.60 2.91 0.80
CA VAL A 213 -10.25 3.10 1.33
C VAL A 213 -9.24 2.71 0.27
N VAL A 214 -8.51 3.70 -0.24
CA VAL A 214 -7.40 3.47 -1.17
C VAL A 214 -6.13 3.30 -0.37
N MET A 215 -5.61 2.08 -0.30
CA MET A 215 -4.29 1.78 0.29
C MET A 215 -3.19 2.34 -0.62
N SER A 216 -2.94 3.65 -0.54
CA SER A 216 -2.08 4.40 -1.47
C SER A 216 -0.68 3.79 -1.60
N SER A 217 -0.18 3.21 -0.52
CA SER A 217 1.13 2.56 -0.47
C SER A 217 1.24 1.35 -1.42
N VAL A 218 0.12 0.69 -1.74
CA VAL A 218 0.07 -0.41 -2.73
C VAL A 218 0.36 0.12 -4.13
N TYR A 219 -0.01 1.36 -4.42
CA TYR A 219 0.22 2.04 -5.69
C TYR A 219 1.56 2.79 -5.75
N ASN A 220 2.41 2.68 -4.71
CA ASN A 220 3.60 3.52 -4.50
C ASN A 220 3.30 5.02 -4.50
N ILE A 221 2.09 5.41 -4.08
CA ILE A 221 1.71 6.81 -3.93
C ILE A 221 1.61 7.12 -2.43
N ASP A 222 2.23 8.21 -2.00
CA ASP A 222 2.13 8.69 -0.64
C ASP A 222 0.71 9.24 -0.39
N ALA A 223 0.03 8.84 0.70
CA ALA A 223 -1.37 9.22 0.95
C ALA A 223 -1.61 10.74 0.93
N PRO A 224 -0.74 11.61 1.50
CA PRO A 224 -0.93 13.06 1.40
C PRO A 224 -0.87 13.58 -0.03
N VAL A 225 -0.04 12.96 -0.88
CA VAL A 225 0.07 13.34 -2.30
C VAL A 225 -1.22 12.94 -3.03
N LEU A 226 -1.73 11.73 -2.80
CA LEU A 226 -2.99 11.28 -3.37
C LEU A 226 -4.16 12.15 -2.90
N LEU A 227 -4.22 12.46 -1.61
CA LEU A 227 -5.25 13.32 -1.04
C LEU A 227 -5.21 14.72 -1.67
N ALA A 228 -4.06 15.38 -1.68
CA ALA A 228 -3.91 16.72 -2.27
C ALA A 228 -4.29 16.73 -3.77
N THR A 229 -3.97 15.65 -4.47
CA THR A 229 -4.37 15.46 -5.87
C THR A 229 -5.89 15.37 -6.02
N LEU A 230 -6.56 14.57 -5.20
CA LEU A 230 -8.02 14.45 -5.21
C LEU A 230 -8.70 15.76 -4.79
N GLU A 231 -8.22 16.41 -3.73
CA GLU A 231 -8.70 17.72 -3.27
C GLU A 231 -8.61 18.77 -4.38
N ARG A 232 -7.55 18.76 -5.19
CA ARG A 232 -7.42 19.67 -6.34
C ARG A 232 -8.57 19.48 -7.34
N TYR A 233 -8.87 18.24 -7.75
CA TYR A 233 -9.92 17.99 -8.76
C TYR A 233 -11.34 18.15 -8.21
N VAL A 234 -11.55 17.88 -6.91
CA VAL A 234 -12.82 18.14 -6.24
C VAL A 234 -13.07 19.66 -6.14
N ASN A 235 -12.10 20.43 -5.67
CA ASN A 235 -12.28 21.87 -5.38
C ASN A 235 -12.05 22.80 -6.58
N GLN A 236 -11.38 22.36 -7.64
CA GLN A 236 -11.05 23.18 -8.82
C GLN A 236 -11.59 22.52 -10.10
N PRO A 237 -12.86 22.76 -10.46
CA PRO A 237 -13.47 22.17 -11.65
C PRO A 237 -12.70 22.45 -12.94
N ASP A 238 -12.12 23.64 -13.08
CA ASP A 238 -11.31 24.02 -14.25
C ASP A 238 -10.10 23.11 -14.47
N CYS A 239 -9.54 22.55 -13.38
CA CYS A 239 -8.43 21.62 -13.47
C CYS A 239 -8.85 20.26 -14.07
N ARG A 240 -10.15 19.92 -14.09
CA ARG A 240 -10.65 18.66 -14.68
C ARG A 240 -10.44 18.64 -16.20
N ALA A 241 -10.43 19.80 -16.86
CA ALA A 241 -10.11 19.93 -18.28
C ALA A 241 -8.66 19.50 -18.62
N GLU A 242 -7.73 19.63 -17.66
CA GLU A 242 -6.36 19.12 -17.82
C GLU A 242 -6.34 17.60 -18.03
N LEU A 243 -7.23 16.86 -17.34
CA LEU A 243 -7.33 15.41 -17.46
C LEU A 243 -7.78 15.01 -18.87
N GLU A 244 -8.74 15.74 -19.42
CA GLU A 244 -9.26 15.49 -20.78
C GLU A 244 -8.19 15.78 -21.84
N GLY A 245 -7.45 16.89 -21.70
CA GLY A 245 -6.33 17.22 -22.56
C GLY A 245 -5.24 16.14 -22.55
N GLN A 246 -4.94 15.58 -21.38
CA GLN A 246 -3.97 14.50 -21.23
C GLN A 246 -4.45 13.18 -21.82
N ILE A 247 -5.75 12.84 -21.68
CA ILE A 247 -6.34 11.67 -22.35
C ILE A 247 -6.19 11.78 -23.86
N LYS A 248 -6.52 12.95 -24.44
CA LYS A 248 -6.37 13.20 -25.88
C LYS A 248 -4.92 13.07 -26.35
N LEU A 249 -3.96 13.52 -25.54
CA LEU A 249 -2.52 13.38 -25.83
C LEU A 249 -2.02 11.94 -25.70
N ALA A 250 -2.51 11.19 -24.71
CA ALA A 250 -2.16 9.78 -24.51
C ALA A 250 -2.70 8.89 -25.63
N GLY A 251 -3.93 9.14 -26.10
CA GLY A 251 -4.53 8.44 -27.24
C GLY A 251 -3.90 8.75 -28.60
N ARG A 252 -3.10 9.83 -28.71
CA ARG A 252 -2.37 10.19 -29.93
C ARG A 252 -0.98 9.57 -30.03
N ARG A 253 -0.47 8.90 -28.98
CA ARG A 253 0.79 8.15 -29.10
C ARG A 253 0.50 6.83 -29.81
N PRO A 254 1.11 6.54 -30.98
CA PRO A 254 1.00 5.22 -31.58
C PRO A 254 1.55 4.21 -30.56
N SER A 255 0.75 3.18 -30.30
CA SER A 255 1.17 2.03 -29.49
C SER A 255 2.44 1.44 -30.10
N ALA A 256 3.57 1.69 -29.45
CA ALA A 256 4.85 1.05 -29.75
C ALA A 256 4.91 -0.33 -29.10
#